data_AF-A0A210PS07-F1
#
_entry.id   AF-A0A210PS07-F1
#
_cell.length_a   1.000
_cell.length_b   1.000
_cell.length_c   1.000
_cell.angle_alpha   90.00
_cell.angle_beta   90.00
_cell.angle_gamma   90.00
#
_symmetry.space_group_name_H-M   'P 1'
#
loop_
_entity.id
_entity.type
_entity.pdbx_description
1 polymer ?
#
loop_
_entity_poly.entity_id
_entity_poly.type
_entity_poly.pdbx_seq_one_letter_code
_entity_poly.pdbx_strand_id
1 'polypeptide(L)'
;MGNIEDTDDYIPDIEEEQEDEDSDELNEVYAKRKRPQPCQRQKWLAEEEEELKDLFQRDCAINKLPGQKRIEEMMKKSLENKGSIHQRKRDTIKKKLSNMMIKRGKSQN
;
A
#
# COMPACT_ATOMS: atom_id res chain seq x y z
N MET A 1 -31.26 7.36 -57.03
CA MET A 1 -31.04 8.81 -56.85
C MET A 1 -30.40 9.00 -55.50
N GLY A 2 -29.11 9.32 -55.49
CA GLY A 2 -28.37 9.64 -54.27
C GLY A 2 -28.38 11.14 -54.07
N ASN A 3 -28.57 11.57 -52.83
CA ASN A 3 -28.26 12.91 -52.34
C ASN A 3 -27.67 12.69 -50.94
N ILE A 4 -26.35 12.67 -50.84
CA ILE A 4 -25.62 12.84 -49.58
C ILE A 4 -25.11 14.27 -49.70
N GLU A 5 -25.67 15.16 -48.89
CA GLU A 5 -25.22 16.54 -48.81
C GLU A 5 -23.84 16.56 -48.15
N ASP A 6 -22.84 17.00 -48.93
CA ASP A 6 -21.50 17.34 -48.44
C ASP A 6 -21.62 18.57 -47.52
N THR A 7 -21.60 18.34 -46.21
CA THR A 7 -21.31 19.40 -45.24
C THR A 7 -19.81 19.45 -45.01
N ASP A 8 -19.14 20.33 -45.74
CA ASP A 8 -17.77 20.77 -45.45
C ASP A 8 -17.67 21.25 -43.99
N ASP A 9 -16.96 20.49 -43.15
CA ASP A 9 -16.57 20.88 -41.80
C ASP A 9 -15.56 22.04 -41.88
N TYR A 10 -16.07 23.26 -41.94
CA TYR A 10 -15.27 24.47 -41.84
C TYR A 10 -14.74 24.62 -40.39
N ILE A 11 -13.45 24.35 -40.22
CA ILE A 11 -12.70 24.64 -38.98
C ILE A 11 -12.04 26.01 -39.17
N PRO A 12 -12.40 27.04 -38.38
CA PRO A 12 -11.73 28.34 -38.44
C PRO A 12 -10.26 28.20 -38.07
N ASP A 13 -9.38 28.81 -38.87
CA ASP A 13 -7.95 28.95 -38.54
C ASP A 13 -7.80 29.69 -37.21
N ILE A 14 -7.37 28.98 -36.17
CA ILE A 14 -6.88 29.59 -34.93
C ILE A 14 -5.48 30.09 -35.23
N GLU A 15 -5.27 31.41 -35.17
CA GLU A 15 -3.95 32.04 -35.22
C GLU A 15 -3.09 31.45 -34.09
N GLU A 16 -2.02 30.74 -34.46
CA GLU A 16 -0.96 30.34 -33.52
C GLU A 16 -0.19 31.59 -33.08
N GLU A 17 -0.61 32.22 -31.99
CA GLU A 17 0.24 33.14 -31.25
C GLU A 17 1.38 32.35 -30.60
N GLN A 18 2.55 32.41 -31.23
CA GLN A 18 3.84 32.14 -30.60
C GLN A 18 4.10 33.23 -29.54
N GLU A 19 3.90 32.89 -28.27
CA GLU A 19 4.56 33.57 -27.16
C GLU A 19 5.62 32.61 -26.57
N ASP A 20 6.86 32.81 -27.02
CA ASP A 20 8.07 32.43 -26.30
C ASP A 20 8.27 33.43 -25.14
N GLU A 21 8.10 33.01 -23.89
CA GLU A 21 8.91 33.47 -22.74
C GLU A 21 8.40 32.82 -21.43
N ASP A 22 9.10 31.75 -21.01
CA ASP A 22 9.44 31.39 -19.61
C ASP A 22 9.68 29.86 -19.49
N SER A 23 10.69 29.38 -20.22
CA SER A 23 11.14 27.98 -20.17
C SER A 23 12.07 27.66 -18.98
N ASP A 24 12.17 28.53 -17.97
CA ASP A 24 13.04 28.28 -16.81
C ASP A 24 12.30 27.82 -15.54
N GLU A 25 10.97 27.95 -15.44
CA GLU A 25 10.22 27.53 -14.24
C GLU A 25 9.82 26.03 -14.25
N LEU A 26 9.85 25.36 -15.42
CA LEU A 26 9.50 23.94 -15.52
C LEU A 26 10.63 22.96 -15.14
N ASN A 27 11.86 23.45 -14.96
CA ASN A 27 13.02 22.58 -14.77
C ASN A 27 13.25 22.16 -13.30
N GLU A 28 12.55 22.78 -12.34
CA GLU A 28 12.72 22.46 -10.91
C GLU A 28 11.83 21.29 -10.44
N VAL A 29 10.79 20.94 -11.20
CA VAL A 29 9.84 19.87 -10.85
C VAL A 29 10.44 18.45 -11.01
N TYR A 30 11.56 18.34 -11.72
CA TYR A 30 12.32 17.09 -11.86
C TYR A 30 13.42 16.92 -10.79
N ALA A 31 13.30 17.60 -9.64
CA ALA A 31 14.13 17.34 -8.48
C ALA A 31 14.25 15.82 -8.25
N LYS A 32 15.44 15.28 -8.55
CA LYS A 32 15.75 13.85 -8.54
C LYS A 32 15.19 13.23 -7.25
N ARG A 33 14.12 12.43 -7.35
CA ARG A 33 13.52 11.75 -6.20
C ARG A 33 14.63 11.01 -5.47
N LYS A 34 14.98 11.47 -4.27
CA LYS A 34 16.02 10.83 -3.44
C LYS A 34 15.60 9.38 -3.23
N ARG A 35 16.44 8.44 -3.66
CA ARG A 35 16.20 7.02 -3.41
C ARG A 35 16.08 6.83 -1.89
N PRO A 36 15.09 6.08 -1.40
CA PRO A 36 14.94 5.85 0.03
C PRO A 36 16.22 5.20 0.57
N GLN A 37 16.74 5.73 1.68
CA GLN A 37 17.91 5.17 2.35
C GLN A 37 17.63 3.71 2.74
N PRO A 38 18.59 2.79 2.57
CA PRO A 38 18.43 1.41 2.99
C PRO A 38 18.23 1.37 4.51
N CYS A 39 17.04 0.99 4.96
CA CYS A 39 16.77 0.74 6.37
C CYS A 39 17.04 -0.72 6.73
N GLN A 40 17.60 -0.97 7.90
CA GLN A 40 17.73 -2.32 8.41
C GLN A 40 16.34 -2.90 8.67
N ARG A 41 16.04 -4.03 8.02
CA ARG A 41 14.76 -4.73 8.20
C ARG A 41 14.77 -5.44 9.54
N GLN A 42 13.86 -5.06 10.43
CA GLN A 42 13.63 -5.80 11.68
C GLN A 42 13.06 -7.20 11.36
N LYS A 43 13.85 -8.23 11.64
CA LYS A 43 13.41 -9.64 11.51
C LYS A 43 12.36 -9.97 12.57
N TRP A 44 11.47 -10.90 12.27
CA TRP A 44 10.55 -11.47 13.25
C TRP A 44 11.26 -12.58 14.01
N LEU A 45 11.19 -12.55 15.34
CA LEU A 45 11.68 -13.58 16.23
C LEU A 45 10.66 -14.71 16.32
N ALA A 46 11.12 -15.91 16.69
CA ALA A 46 10.23 -17.08 16.85
C ALA A 46 9.16 -16.83 17.91
N GLU A 47 9.53 -16.22 19.04
CA GLU A 47 8.64 -15.86 20.15
C GLU A 47 7.53 -14.89 19.69
N GLU A 48 7.86 -13.88 18.88
CA GLU A 48 6.88 -12.94 18.33
C GLU A 48 5.91 -13.64 17.36
N GLU A 49 6.39 -14.60 16.59
CA GLU A 49 5.54 -15.37 15.68
C GLU A 49 4.59 -16.31 16.42
N GLU A 50 5.05 -16.91 17.52
CA GLU A 50 4.22 -17.74 18.41
C GLU A 50 3.15 -16.90 19.10
N GLU A 51 3.54 -15.75 19.67
CA GLU A 51 2.61 -14.79 20.28
C GLU A 51 1.52 -14.34 19.30
N LEU A 52 1.89 -14.06 18.04
CA LEU A 52 0.91 -13.71 17.00
C LEU A 52 -0.05 -14.87 16.68
N LYS A 53 0.43 -16.12 16.69
CA LYS A 53 -0.44 -17.28 16.45
C LYS A 53 -1.46 -17.44 17.56
N ASP A 54 -1.05 -17.22 18.81
CA ASP A 54 -1.91 -17.40 19.98
C ASP A 54 -2.95 -16.28 20.07
N LEU A 55 -2.52 -15.02 19.95
CA LEU A 55 -3.43 -13.87 20.06
C LEU A 55 -4.44 -13.80 18.92
N PHE A 56 -4.03 -14.18 17.70
CA PHE A 56 -4.87 -14.13 16.50
C PHE A 56 -5.31 -15.52 16.02
N GLN A 57 -5.30 -16.53 16.90
CA GLN A 57 -5.66 -17.91 16.54
C GLN A 57 -7.05 -17.98 15.92
N ARG A 58 -8.03 -17.27 16.51
CA ARG A 58 -9.41 -17.22 16.02
C ARG A 58 -9.51 -16.59 14.64
N ASP A 59 -8.87 -15.44 14.46
CA ASP A 59 -8.84 -14.70 13.17
C ASP A 59 -8.17 -15.55 12.07
N CYS A 60 -7.08 -16.26 12.42
CA CYS A 60 -6.41 -17.22 11.53
C CYS A 60 -7.25 -18.45 11.21
N ALA A 61 -8.10 -18.92 12.14
CA ALA A 61 -8.96 -20.08 11.92
C ALA A 61 -10.10 -19.78 10.94
N ILE A 62 -10.69 -18.59 11.02
CA ILE A 62 -11.74 -18.13 10.09
C ILE A 62 -11.17 -17.54 8.79
N ASN A 63 -9.85 -17.59 8.60
CA ASN A 63 -9.12 -17.02 7.48
C ASN A 63 -9.49 -15.55 7.19
N LYS A 64 -9.71 -14.76 8.25
CA LYS A 64 -10.12 -13.36 8.16
C LYS A 64 -9.05 -12.47 8.78
N LEU A 65 -8.63 -11.45 8.04
CA LEU A 65 -7.66 -10.50 8.54
C LEU A 65 -8.29 -9.62 9.64
N PRO A 66 -7.65 -9.49 10.82
CA PRO A 66 -8.19 -8.66 11.90
C PRO A 66 -8.22 -7.18 11.49
N GLY A 67 -9.27 -6.49 11.93
CA GLY A 67 -9.42 -5.04 11.75
C GLY A 67 -8.49 -4.24 12.65
N GLN A 68 -8.44 -2.92 12.46
CA GLN A 68 -7.56 -2.03 13.22
C GLN A 68 -7.78 -2.13 14.73
N LYS A 69 -9.04 -1.97 15.19
CA LYS A 69 -9.40 -2.03 16.62
C LYS A 69 -8.94 -3.35 17.26
N ARG A 70 -9.14 -4.46 16.54
CA ARG A 70 -8.74 -5.80 17.00
C ARG A 70 -7.23 -5.92 17.18
N ILE A 71 -6.43 -5.37 16.27
CA ILE A 71 -4.97 -5.39 16.40
C ILE A 71 -4.54 -4.55 17.60
N GLU A 72 -5.12 -3.36 17.77
CA GLU A 72 -4.82 -2.49 18.92
C GLU A 72 -5.19 -3.15 20.26
N GLU A 73 -6.33 -3.85 20.33
CA GLU A 73 -6.71 -4.65 21.49
C GLU A 73 -5.70 -5.76 21.79
N MET A 74 -5.25 -6.50 20.77
CA MET A 74 -4.25 -7.57 20.97
C MET A 74 -2.87 -7.00 21.32
N MET A 75 -2.51 -5.80 20.84
CA MET A 75 -1.28 -5.12 21.27
C MET A 75 -1.34 -4.73 22.76
N LYS A 76 -2.50 -4.28 23.25
CA LYS A 76 -2.68 -4.02 24.69
C LYS A 76 -2.54 -5.31 25.50
N LYS A 77 -3.17 -6.41 25.05
CA LYS A 77 -3.02 -7.72 25.70
C LYS A 77 -1.59 -8.24 25.68
N SER A 78 -0.86 -8.02 24.58
CA SER A 78 0.57 -8.33 24.49
C SER A 78 1.36 -7.60 25.57
N LEU A 79 1.11 -6.29 25.75
CA LEU A 79 1.76 -5.51 26.80
C LEU A 79 1.44 -6.04 28.20
N GLU A 80 0.16 -6.36 28.48
CA GLU A 80 -0.28 -6.94 29.75
C GLU A 80 0.39 -8.30 30.02
N ASN A 81 0.54 -9.12 28.98
CA ASN A 81 1.17 -10.44 29.04
C ASN A 81 2.70 -10.39 28.94
N LYS A 82 3.32 -9.20 28.97
CA LYS A 82 4.78 -8.99 28.79
C LYS A 82 5.33 -9.57 27.49
N GLY A 83 4.49 -9.67 26.46
CA GLY A 83 4.90 -10.03 25.10
C GLY A 83 5.62 -8.88 24.39
N SER A 84 6.00 -9.07 23.13
CA SER A 84 6.86 -8.14 22.39
C SER A 84 6.18 -7.53 21.16
N ILE A 85 5.06 -8.08 20.70
CA ILE A 85 4.37 -7.54 19.51
C ILE A 85 3.88 -6.10 19.69
N HIS A 86 3.62 -5.65 20.92
CA HIS A 86 3.19 -4.28 21.21
C HIS A 86 4.23 -3.22 20.80
N GLN A 87 5.51 -3.60 20.69
CA GLN A 87 6.60 -2.70 20.28
C GLN A 87 6.61 -2.46 18.76
N ARG A 88 5.91 -3.29 17.98
CA ARG A 88 5.87 -3.19 16.52
C ARG A 88 4.77 -2.26 16.05
N LYS A 89 4.98 -1.65 14.89
CA LYS A 89 3.93 -0.90 14.19
C LYS A 89 2.79 -1.83 13.80
N ARG A 90 1.55 -1.38 14.04
CA ARG A 90 0.31 -2.07 13.68
C ARG A 90 0.31 -2.63 12.24
N ASP A 91 0.70 -1.81 11.27
CA ASP A 91 0.67 -2.23 9.86
C ASP A 91 1.68 -3.34 9.56
N THR A 92 2.78 -3.40 10.30
CA THR A 92 3.76 -4.49 10.22
C THR A 92 3.17 -5.78 10.76
N ILE A 93 2.43 -5.72 11.88
CA ILE A 93 1.69 -6.86 12.44
C ILE A 93 0.64 -7.36 11.45
N LYS A 94 -0.18 -6.45 10.90
CA LYS A 94 -1.21 -6.78 9.91
C LYS A 94 -0.63 -7.49 8.68
N LYS A 95 0.48 -6.97 8.13
CA LYS A 95 1.19 -7.58 7.00
C LYS A 95 1.74 -8.97 7.36
N LYS A 96 2.27 -9.13 8.57
CA LYS A 96 2.78 -10.43 9.04
C LYS A 96 1.67 -11.47 9.13
N LEU A 97 0.53 -11.12 9.74
CA LEU A 97 -0.64 -12.00 9.82
C LEU A 97 -1.15 -12.40 8.43
N SER A 98 -1.24 -11.45 7.50
CA SER A 98 -1.63 -11.73 6.11
C SER A 98 -0.70 -12.77 5.46
N ASN A 99 0.62 -12.55 5.59
CA ASN A 99 1.62 -13.49 5.06
C ASN A 99 1.52 -14.87 5.73
N MET A 100 1.22 -14.94 7.02
CA MET A 100 1.05 -16.21 7.74
C MET A 100 -0.17 -16.98 7.24
N MET A 101 -1.30 -16.30 7.03
CA MET A 101 -2.53 -16.92 6.47
C MET A 101 -2.30 -17.46 5.06
N ILE A 102 -1.65 -16.67 4.18
CA ILE A 102 -1.33 -17.09 2.81
C ILE A 102 -0.42 -18.33 2.80
N LYS A 103 0.62 -18.36 3.65
CA LYS A 103 1.51 -19.52 3.75
C LYS A 103 0.77 -20.79 4.19
N ARG A 104 -0.18 -20.66 5.11
CA ARG A 104 -1.01 -21.77 5.57
C ARG A 104 -1.83 -22.39 4.43
N GLY A 105 -2.46 -21.55 3.61
CA GLY A 105 -3.23 -22.01 2.45
C GLY A 105 -2.38 -22.71 1.37
N LYS A 106 -1.12 -22.28 1.19
CA LYS A 106 -0.19 -22.92 0.23
C LYS A 106 0.39 -24.25 0.70
N SER A 107 0.37 -24.54 2.00
CA SER A 107 0.95 -25.75 2.57
C SER A 107 0.00 -26.95 2.56
N GLN A 108 -1.23 -26.77 2.07
CA GLN A 108 -2.29 -27.80 2.00
C GLN A 108 -2.54 -28.30 0.57
N ASN A 109 -1.73 -27.86 -0.41
CA ASN A 109 -1.76 -28.32 -1.81
C ASN A 109 -0.48 -29.08 -2.13
#